data_AF-A0A563CWI8-F1
#
_entry.id   AF-A0A563CWI8-F1
#
_cell.length_a   1.000
_cell.length_b   1.000
_cell.length_c   1.000
_cell.angle_alpha   90.00
_cell.angle_beta   90.00
_cell.angle_gamma   90.00
#
_symmetry.space_group_name_H-M   'P 1'
#
loop_
_entity.id
_entity.type
_entity.pdbx_description
1 polymer ?
#
loop_
_entity_poly.entity_id
_entity_poly.type
_entity_poly.pdbx_seq_one_letter_code
_entity_poly.pdbx_strand_id
1 'polypeptide(L)'
;MKRAFLTAIALTLVAASATVFLNQDKALASVDNIISDANFINENAMDEGQIAAFINKFPKSCLLPRNYPQDLSPISFIEPNNYFDHGSRQTSAARIINKMSKYYHLNPQVILTTLEKEQALVSGSQGCASWRYNSAMGYNCPDGSENSLKDYPDLGIYRTCVKNPGNAGFARQVNRAAWQLRFDQERAYGNLSWGGDGNVYYYGRMTEGLRSR
;
A
#
# COMPACT_ATOMS: atom_id res chain seq x y z
N MET A 1 -53.17 -25.36 62.59
CA MET A 1 -51.72 -25.07 62.60
C MET A 1 -51.15 -25.61 61.30
N LYS A 2 -50.84 -24.74 60.32
CA LYS A 2 -49.46 -24.47 59.82
C LYS A 2 -48.71 -25.77 59.43
N ARG A 3 -48.27 -26.06 58.21
CA ARG A 3 -47.92 -25.28 57.01
C ARG A 3 -47.78 -26.24 55.80
N ALA A 4 -48.15 -25.75 54.62
CA ALA A 4 -47.78 -26.34 53.32
C ALA A 4 -46.28 -26.18 53.06
N PHE A 5 -45.65 -27.17 52.44
CA PHE A 5 -44.33 -27.06 51.83
C PHE A 5 -44.45 -27.37 50.33
N LEU A 6 -44.52 -26.30 49.53
CA LEU A 6 -44.28 -26.32 48.09
C LEU A 6 -42.82 -25.90 47.89
N THR A 7 -41.96 -26.84 47.50
CA THR A 7 -40.60 -26.54 47.04
C THR A 7 -40.64 -26.27 45.53
N ALA A 8 -40.43 -25.01 45.16
CA ALA A 8 -40.31 -24.57 43.79
C ALA A 8 -38.95 -24.99 43.20
N ILE A 9 -38.96 -25.66 42.05
CA ILE A 9 -37.77 -25.92 41.23
C ILE A 9 -37.53 -24.67 40.38
N ALA A 10 -36.45 -23.95 40.65
CA ALA A 10 -35.99 -22.85 39.82
C ALA A 10 -35.23 -23.41 38.60
N LEU A 11 -35.83 -23.31 37.42
CA LEU A 11 -35.18 -23.61 36.14
C LEU A 11 -34.52 -22.31 35.63
N THR A 12 -33.22 -22.15 35.87
CA THR A 12 -32.46 -21.02 35.32
C THR A 12 -32.02 -21.34 33.89
N LEU A 13 -32.75 -20.80 32.90
CA LEU A 13 -32.30 -20.73 31.51
C LEU A 13 -31.19 -19.68 31.40
N VAL A 14 -29.94 -20.12 31.25
CA VAL A 14 -28.84 -19.25 30.81
C VAL A 14 -28.88 -19.20 29.28
N ALA A 15 -29.51 -18.15 28.75
CA ALA A 15 -29.41 -17.84 27.33
C ALA A 15 -28.06 -17.14 27.08
N ALA A 16 -27.06 -17.91 26.65
CA ALA A 16 -25.82 -17.34 26.12
C ALA A 16 -26.10 -16.78 24.71
N SER A 17 -26.46 -15.51 24.63
CA SER A 17 -26.53 -14.78 23.36
C SER A 17 -25.11 -14.54 22.84
N ALA A 18 -24.62 -15.46 22.02
CA ALA A 18 -23.45 -15.23 21.19
C ALA A 18 -23.86 -14.27 20.05
N THR A 19 -23.54 -12.98 20.19
CA THR A 19 -23.61 -12.04 19.07
C THR A 19 -22.48 -12.37 18.10
N VAL A 20 -22.84 -12.98 16.97
CA VAL A 20 -21.93 -13.15 15.84
C VAL A 20 -21.80 -11.77 15.17
N PHE A 21 -20.66 -11.11 15.32
CA PHE A 21 -20.32 -9.96 14.50
C PHE A 21 -19.94 -10.45 13.10
N LEU A 22 -20.90 -10.42 12.18
CA LEU A 22 -20.60 -10.58 10.76
C LEU A 22 -20.06 -9.25 10.22
N ASN A 23 -18.75 -9.03 10.33
CA ASN A 23 -18.09 -8.03 9.49
C ASN A 23 -17.91 -8.62 8.09
N GLN A 24 -18.96 -8.53 7.28
CA GLN A 24 -18.84 -8.61 5.83
C GLN A 24 -19.17 -7.25 5.22
N ASP A 25 -18.28 -6.28 5.42
CA ASP A 25 -18.19 -5.14 4.52
C ASP A 25 -17.53 -5.58 3.22
N LYS A 26 -18.21 -6.46 2.48
CA LYS A 26 -18.06 -6.45 1.04
C LYS A 26 -18.92 -5.29 0.56
N ALA A 27 -18.33 -4.09 0.50
CA ALA A 27 -18.83 -3.11 -0.46
C ALA A 27 -18.97 -3.87 -1.79
N LEU A 28 -20.20 -3.97 -2.31
CA LEU A 28 -20.49 -4.68 -3.55
C LEU A 28 -19.74 -3.94 -4.65
N ALA A 29 -18.53 -4.42 -4.96
CA ALA A 29 -17.74 -3.87 -6.03
C ALA A 29 -18.58 -3.93 -7.31
N SER A 30 -18.92 -2.78 -7.88
CA SER A 30 -19.62 -2.65 -9.15
C SER A 30 -18.71 -1.96 -10.16
N VAL A 31 -19.10 -1.96 -11.44
CA VAL A 31 -18.38 -1.20 -12.48
C VAL A 31 -18.24 0.28 -12.09
N ASP A 32 -19.22 0.81 -11.35
CA ASP A 32 -19.28 2.21 -10.93
C ASP A 32 -18.77 2.45 -9.50
N ASN A 33 -18.46 1.39 -8.74
CA ASN A 33 -18.00 1.48 -7.35
C ASN A 33 -17.06 0.32 -7.02
N ILE A 34 -15.80 0.42 -7.43
CA ILE A 34 -14.78 -0.59 -7.13
C ILE A 34 -14.38 -0.53 -5.65
N ILE A 35 -14.33 0.67 -5.07
CA ILE A 35 -14.04 0.93 -3.66
C ILE A 35 -14.73 2.22 -3.25
N SER A 36 -15.35 2.24 -2.07
CA SER A 36 -15.94 3.47 -1.53
C SER A 36 -14.84 4.44 -1.09
N ASP A 37 -15.15 5.73 -1.16
CA ASP A 37 -14.24 6.81 -0.75
C ASP A 37 -13.75 6.62 0.67
N ALA A 38 -14.67 6.31 1.59
CA ALA A 38 -14.37 6.03 2.98
C ALA A 38 -13.38 4.88 3.14
N ASN A 39 -13.52 3.81 2.35
CA ASN A 39 -12.58 2.69 2.38
C ASN A 39 -11.26 3.02 1.70
N PHE A 40 -11.25 3.85 0.66
CA PHE A 40 -10.04 4.25 -0.05
C PHE A 40 -9.12 5.10 0.84
N ILE A 41 -9.69 6.00 1.63
CA ILE A 41 -8.93 6.91 2.50
C ILE A 41 -8.73 6.40 3.92
N ASN A 42 -9.25 5.23 4.28
CA ASN A 42 -9.14 4.68 5.64
C ASN A 42 -7.71 4.25 5.96
N GLU A 43 -6.87 5.18 6.38
CA GLU A 43 -5.49 4.93 6.77
C GLU A 43 -5.37 4.06 8.02
N ASN A 44 -6.48 3.85 8.75
CA ASN A 44 -6.57 3.01 9.93
C ASN A 44 -7.06 1.58 9.62
N ALA A 45 -7.29 1.23 8.36
CA ALA A 45 -7.74 -0.10 7.97
C ALA A 45 -6.75 -1.22 8.33
N MET A 46 -5.44 -0.90 8.34
CA MET A 46 -4.40 -1.78 8.87
C MET A 46 -3.33 -0.95 9.59
N ASP A 47 -2.85 -1.43 10.74
CA ASP A 47 -1.62 -0.95 11.36
C ASP A 47 -0.38 -1.69 10.82
N GLU A 48 0.82 -1.25 11.21
CA GLU A 48 2.09 -1.86 10.80
C GLU A 48 2.15 -3.37 11.11
N GLY A 49 1.65 -3.79 12.28
CA GLY A 49 1.64 -5.19 12.70
C GLY A 49 0.69 -6.04 11.86
N GLN A 50 -0.49 -5.52 11.55
CA GLN A 50 -1.47 -6.15 10.67
C GLN A 50 -0.94 -6.26 9.23
N ILE A 51 -0.23 -5.24 8.73
CA ILE A 51 0.43 -5.30 7.41
C ILE A 51 1.50 -6.39 7.41
N ALA A 52 2.37 -6.42 8.44
CA ALA A 52 3.39 -7.45 8.57
C ALA A 52 2.77 -8.86 8.66
N ALA A 53 1.71 -9.04 9.45
CA ALA A 53 1.01 -10.31 9.58
C ALA A 53 0.38 -10.75 8.25
N PHE A 54 -0.20 -9.82 7.49
CA PHE A 54 -0.73 -10.11 6.15
C PHE A 54 0.36 -10.56 5.18
N ILE A 55 1.47 -9.83 5.10
CA ILE A 55 2.62 -10.20 4.24
C ILE A 55 3.15 -11.59 4.62
N ASN A 56 3.20 -11.92 5.92
CA ASN A 56 3.68 -13.23 6.39
C ASN A 56 2.78 -14.41 5.98
N LYS A 57 1.55 -14.18 5.51
CA LYS A 57 0.71 -15.24 4.90
C LYS A 57 1.27 -15.75 3.57
N PHE A 58 2.21 -15.02 2.96
CA PHE A 58 2.83 -15.35 1.69
C PHE A 58 4.31 -15.70 1.91
N PRO A 59 4.67 -16.99 2.04
CA PRO A 59 6.05 -17.39 2.35
C PRO A 59 7.09 -16.90 1.33
N LYS A 60 6.66 -16.76 0.07
CA LYS A 60 7.47 -16.28 -1.06
C LYS A 60 7.44 -14.76 -1.25
N SER A 61 6.73 -14.01 -0.40
CA SER A 61 6.60 -12.56 -0.55
C SER A 61 7.95 -11.87 -0.70
N CYS A 62 8.08 -11.05 -1.73
CA CYS A 62 9.26 -10.23 -1.96
C CYS A 62 9.37 -9.10 -0.94
N LEU A 63 8.34 -8.87 -0.11
CA LEU A 63 8.37 -7.87 0.95
C LEU A 63 9.04 -8.37 2.25
N LEU A 64 9.35 -9.68 2.33
CA LEU A 64 10.02 -10.30 3.47
C LEU A 64 11.54 -10.25 3.29
N PRO A 65 12.32 -9.74 4.27
CA PRO A 65 13.77 -9.56 4.14
C PRO A 65 14.56 -10.78 3.69
N ARG A 66 14.13 -11.97 4.11
CA ARG A 66 14.76 -13.25 3.72
C ARG A 66 14.66 -13.58 2.21
N ASN A 67 13.77 -12.90 1.48
CA ASN A 67 13.54 -13.10 0.05
C ASN A 67 14.14 -11.97 -0.80
N TYR A 68 14.82 -11.00 -0.18
CA TYR A 68 15.45 -9.90 -0.92
C TYR A 68 16.60 -10.44 -1.79
N PRO A 69 16.69 -10.02 -3.05
CA PRO A 69 17.77 -10.46 -3.93
C PRO A 69 19.11 -9.84 -3.47
N GLN A 70 20.21 -10.53 -3.75
CA GLN A 70 21.54 -10.12 -3.29
C GLN A 70 22.03 -8.80 -3.93
N ASP A 71 21.58 -8.52 -5.14
CA ASP A 71 21.91 -7.31 -5.90
C ASP A 71 20.94 -6.15 -5.60
N LEU A 72 20.07 -6.28 -4.60
CA LEU A 72 19.14 -5.21 -4.25
C LEU A 72 19.91 -3.98 -3.78
N SER A 73 19.64 -2.83 -4.41
CA SER A 73 20.24 -1.58 -4.00
C SER A 73 19.98 -1.32 -2.50
N PRO A 74 21.01 -0.99 -1.70
CA PRO A 74 20.85 -0.66 -0.28
C PRO A 74 19.88 0.50 -0.02
N ILE A 75 19.70 1.39 -1.00
CA ILE A 75 18.77 2.52 -0.90
C ILE A 75 17.31 2.14 -1.16
N SER A 76 17.01 0.90 -1.58
CA SER A 76 15.66 0.49 -1.96
C SER A 76 14.64 0.70 -0.84
N PHE A 77 15.04 0.49 0.41
CA PHE A 77 14.18 0.66 1.59
C PHE A 77 14.49 1.96 2.37
N ILE A 78 15.14 2.93 1.71
CA ILE A 78 15.53 4.21 2.29
C ILE A 78 15.06 5.35 1.38
N GLU A 79 14.36 6.31 1.96
CA GLU A 79 13.94 7.52 1.26
C GLU A 79 15.02 8.62 1.35
N PRO A 80 15.22 9.44 0.31
CA PRO A 80 16.26 10.48 0.29
C PRO A 80 15.91 11.68 1.17
N ASN A 81 14.65 11.80 1.62
CA ASN A 81 14.20 12.93 2.41
C ASN A 81 13.89 12.51 3.86
N ASN A 82 13.52 13.51 4.66
CA ASN A 82 13.25 13.40 6.08
C ASN A 82 11.84 12.89 6.44
N TYR A 83 10.95 12.58 5.48
CA TYR A 83 9.64 11.98 5.77
C TYR A 83 9.80 10.57 6.39
N PHE A 84 10.85 9.87 6.00
CA PHE A 84 11.23 8.61 6.60
C PHE A 84 12.20 8.81 7.77
N ASP A 85 12.17 7.95 8.79
CA ASP A 85 12.98 8.15 10.00
C ASP A 85 14.47 8.13 9.62
N HIS A 86 15.05 9.33 9.57
CA HIS A 86 16.46 9.66 9.47
C HIS A 86 17.31 8.73 8.60
N GLY A 87 16.94 8.60 7.31
CA GLY A 87 17.84 8.51 6.14
C GLY A 87 18.99 7.48 6.12
N SER A 88 19.08 6.57 7.10
CA SER A 88 20.22 5.64 7.24
C SER A 88 19.82 4.25 7.73
N ARG A 89 18.59 4.07 8.22
CA ARG A 89 18.12 2.77 8.75
C ARG A 89 17.17 2.10 7.77
N GLN A 90 17.61 0.98 7.20
CA GLN A 90 16.71 0.09 6.47
C GLN A 90 15.51 -0.25 7.35
N THR A 91 14.33 -0.24 6.74
CA THR A 91 13.07 -0.49 7.42
C THR A 91 12.26 -1.53 6.65
N SER A 92 11.42 -2.27 7.38
CA SER A 92 10.52 -3.26 6.79
C SER A 92 9.56 -2.63 5.78
N ALA A 93 9.17 -3.41 4.77
CA ALA A 93 8.14 -3.01 3.83
C ALA A 93 6.82 -2.63 4.54
N ALA A 94 6.44 -3.37 5.59
CA ALA A 94 5.23 -3.11 6.37
C ALA A 94 5.22 -1.71 6.99
N ARG A 95 6.35 -1.30 7.58
CA ARG A 95 6.49 0.03 8.17
C ARG A 95 6.47 1.13 7.12
N ILE A 96 7.09 0.92 5.96
CA ILE A 96 7.02 1.87 4.83
C ILE A 96 5.58 2.07 4.39
N ILE A 97 4.86 0.97 4.14
CA ILE A 97 3.46 0.99 3.72
C ILE A 97 2.61 1.72 4.77
N ASN A 98 2.75 1.39 6.06
CA ASN A 98 2.02 2.04 7.14
C ASN A 98 2.30 3.57 7.19
N LYS A 99 3.58 3.96 7.14
CA LYS A 99 3.96 5.38 7.23
C LYS A 99 3.38 6.19 6.05
N MET A 100 3.47 5.67 4.83
CA MET A 100 2.93 6.36 3.65
C MET A 100 1.39 6.36 3.64
N SER A 101 0.76 5.30 4.13
CA SER A 101 -0.69 5.24 4.33
C SER A 101 -1.16 6.34 5.27
N LYS A 102 -0.49 6.52 6.42
CA LYS A 102 -0.81 7.59 7.37
C LYS A 102 -0.55 8.98 6.80
N TYR A 103 0.57 9.16 6.12
CA TYR A 103 0.95 10.48 5.60
C TYR A 103 0.02 10.98 4.49
N TYR A 104 -0.43 10.09 3.60
CA TYR A 104 -1.31 10.45 2.48
C TYR A 104 -2.79 10.15 2.73
N HIS A 105 -3.17 9.72 3.94
CA HIS A 105 -4.54 9.33 4.26
C HIS A 105 -5.10 8.33 3.25
N LEU A 106 -4.39 7.21 3.10
CA LEU A 106 -4.73 6.13 2.18
C LEU A 106 -4.83 4.83 2.93
N ASN A 107 -5.77 3.98 2.52
CA ASN A 107 -5.87 2.63 3.05
C ASN A 107 -4.66 1.78 2.66
N PRO A 108 -3.93 1.18 3.62
CA PRO A 108 -2.78 0.31 3.35
C PRO A 108 -3.08 -0.84 2.39
N GLN A 109 -4.33 -1.32 2.36
CA GLN A 109 -4.76 -2.38 1.45
C GLN A 109 -4.69 -1.93 -0.01
N VAL A 110 -4.96 -0.65 -0.31
CA VAL A 110 -4.81 -0.10 -1.67
C VAL A 110 -3.34 -0.18 -2.10
N ILE A 111 -2.40 0.19 -1.23
CA ILE A 111 -0.96 0.09 -1.51
C ILE A 111 -0.55 -1.37 -1.74
N LEU A 112 -0.99 -2.29 -0.88
CA LEU A 112 -0.72 -3.72 -1.03
C LEU A 112 -1.28 -4.29 -2.34
N THR A 113 -2.50 -3.91 -2.72
CA THR A 113 -3.11 -4.32 -3.99
C THR A 113 -2.33 -3.78 -5.19
N THR A 114 -1.89 -2.52 -5.16
CA THR A 114 -1.07 -1.96 -6.24
C THR A 114 0.29 -2.65 -6.35
N LEU A 115 0.97 -2.92 -5.22
CA LEU A 115 2.24 -3.69 -5.22
C LEU A 115 2.07 -5.09 -5.84
N GLU A 116 0.92 -5.73 -5.60
CA GLU A 116 0.62 -7.01 -6.21
C GLU A 116 0.33 -6.90 -7.71
N LYS A 117 -0.47 -5.92 -8.12
CA LYS A 117 -0.81 -5.71 -9.54
C LYS A 117 0.40 -5.36 -10.39
N GLU A 118 1.27 -4.47 -9.90
CA GLU A 118 2.38 -3.92 -10.68
C GLU A 118 3.55 -4.91 -10.77
N GLN A 119 3.90 -5.57 -9.67
CA GLN A 119 5.14 -6.34 -9.58
C GLN A 119 5.01 -7.69 -8.87
N ALA A 120 3.79 -8.10 -8.47
CA ALA A 120 3.53 -9.33 -7.71
C ALA A 120 4.40 -9.45 -6.44
N LEU A 121 4.73 -8.32 -5.80
CA LEU A 121 5.66 -8.30 -4.66
C LEU A 121 5.04 -8.87 -3.39
N VAL A 122 3.72 -8.79 -3.23
CA VAL A 122 3.03 -9.30 -2.04
C VAL A 122 3.04 -10.82 -2.05
N SER A 123 2.59 -11.45 -3.13
CA SER A 123 2.61 -12.91 -3.26
C SER A 123 4.01 -13.46 -3.52
N GLY A 124 4.85 -12.69 -4.22
CA GLY A 124 6.13 -13.13 -4.77
C GLY A 124 6.00 -14.13 -5.91
N SER A 125 4.81 -14.24 -6.53
CA SER A 125 4.51 -15.25 -7.54
C SER A 125 5.35 -15.11 -8.82
N GLN A 126 5.90 -13.93 -9.09
CA GLN A 126 6.72 -13.62 -10.27
C GLN A 126 8.23 -13.45 -9.95
N GLY A 127 8.66 -13.89 -8.77
CA GLY A 127 10.04 -13.81 -8.29
C GLY A 127 10.44 -12.41 -7.81
N CYS A 128 11.55 -12.33 -7.07
CA CYS A 128 11.97 -11.12 -6.35
C CYS A 128 13.19 -10.45 -6.99
N ALA A 129 13.19 -10.25 -8.31
CA ALA A 129 14.29 -9.59 -8.98
C ALA A 129 14.40 -8.10 -8.56
N SER A 130 15.63 -7.58 -8.44
CA SER A 130 15.90 -6.22 -7.94
C SER A 130 15.14 -5.11 -8.68
N TRP A 131 15.00 -5.23 -10.00
CA TRP A 131 14.26 -4.27 -10.82
C TRP A 131 12.78 -4.14 -10.43
N ARG A 132 12.17 -5.19 -9.87
CA ARG A 132 10.78 -5.15 -9.39
C ARG A 132 10.62 -4.22 -8.20
N TYR A 133 11.61 -4.14 -7.32
CA TYR A 133 11.62 -3.18 -6.21
C TYR A 133 11.86 -1.76 -6.72
N ASN A 134 12.71 -1.62 -7.74
CA ASN A 134 13.02 -0.32 -8.33
C ASN A 134 11.78 0.34 -8.93
N SER A 135 10.85 -0.47 -9.46
CA SER A 135 9.58 -0.05 -10.08
C SER A 135 8.34 -0.57 -9.33
N ALA A 136 8.42 -0.71 -8.00
CA ALA A 136 7.46 -1.47 -7.18
C ALA A 136 5.97 -1.16 -7.39
N MET A 137 5.63 0.10 -7.69
CA MET A 137 4.25 0.54 -7.92
C MET A 137 4.07 1.25 -9.27
N GLY A 138 5.02 1.08 -10.20
CA GLY A 138 4.93 1.67 -11.56
C GLY A 138 5.06 3.19 -11.62
N TYR A 139 5.34 3.88 -10.51
CA TYR A 139 5.40 5.33 -10.51
C TYR A 139 6.58 5.84 -11.36
N ASN A 140 6.29 6.78 -12.25
CA ASN A 140 7.27 7.36 -13.17
C ASN A 140 7.91 6.34 -14.14
N CYS A 141 7.22 5.22 -14.38
CA CYS A 141 7.45 4.32 -15.51
C CYS A 141 6.49 4.69 -16.65
N PRO A 142 6.97 5.24 -17.78
CA PRO A 142 6.12 5.47 -18.95
C PRO A 142 5.85 4.14 -19.66
N ASP A 143 4.63 3.99 -20.18
CA ASP A 143 4.26 2.85 -21.01
C ASP A 143 5.21 2.72 -22.22
N GLY A 144 5.58 1.49 -22.58
CA GLY A 144 6.54 1.21 -23.67
C GLY A 144 8.03 1.31 -23.29
N SER A 145 8.34 1.67 -22.04
CA SER A 145 9.73 1.71 -21.52
C SER A 145 10.39 0.34 -21.34
N GLU A 146 9.66 -0.75 -21.58
CA GLU A 146 10.15 -2.14 -21.55
C GLU A 146 11.38 -2.33 -22.47
N ASN A 147 11.43 -1.58 -23.58
CA ASN A 147 12.53 -1.59 -24.54
C ASN A 147 13.63 -0.56 -24.22
N SER A 148 13.50 0.21 -23.15
CA SER A 148 14.40 1.32 -22.82
C SER A 148 14.59 1.48 -21.30
N LEU A 149 14.89 0.37 -20.62
CA LEU A 149 15.21 0.36 -19.19
C LEU A 149 16.38 1.31 -18.86
N LYS A 150 16.36 1.85 -17.64
CA LYS A 150 17.33 2.81 -17.11
C LYS A 150 18.21 2.14 -16.06
N ASP A 151 19.46 2.58 -16.03
CA ASP A 151 20.46 2.22 -15.03
C ASP A 151 20.94 3.50 -14.33
N TYR A 152 21.08 3.41 -13.00
CA TYR A 152 21.62 4.46 -12.14
C TYR A 152 22.73 3.86 -11.26
N PRO A 153 23.95 3.70 -11.79
CA PRO A 153 25.04 3.01 -11.11
C PRO A 153 25.42 3.63 -9.76
N ASP A 154 25.38 4.97 -9.67
CA ASP A 154 25.68 5.70 -8.42
C ASP A 154 24.73 5.35 -7.26
N LEU A 155 23.55 4.82 -7.59
CA LEU A 155 22.53 4.38 -6.64
C LEU A 155 22.43 2.85 -6.57
N GLY A 156 23.24 2.10 -7.32
CA GLY A 156 23.14 0.64 -7.43
C GLY A 156 21.81 0.15 -8.01
N ILE A 157 21.11 0.98 -8.79
CA ILE A 157 19.82 0.65 -9.38
C ILE A 157 20.03 0.30 -10.85
N TYR A 158 19.56 -0.88 -11.26
CA TYR A 158 19.69 -1.37 -12.63
C TYR A 158 18.35 -1.87 -13.16
N ARG A 159 18.20 -1.80 -14.49
CA ARG A 159 17.10 -2.35 -15.28
C ARG A 159 15.71 -1.88 -14.84
N THR A 160 15.55 -0.59 -14.50
CA THR A 160 14.27 -0.03 -14.07
C THR A 160 13.55 0.73 -15.18
N CYS A 161 12.23 0.71 -15.22
CA CYS A 161 11.44 1.58 -16.09
C CYS A 161 11.33 3.02 -15.57
N VAL A 162 11.73 3.28 -14.33
CA VAL A 162 11.57 4.58 -13.67
C VAL A 162 12.49 5.61 -14.30
N LYS A 163 11.91 6.67 -14.88
CA LYS A 163 12.64 7.72 -15.64
C LYS A 163 13.51 8.63 -14.78
N ASN A 164 13.13 8.88 -13.52
CA ASN A 164 13.90 9.71 -12.59
C ASN A 164 14.49 8.85 -11.46
N PRO A 165 15.82 8.85 -11.25
CA PRO A 165 16.46 8.07 -10.19
C PRO A 165 15.92 8.39 -8.79
N GLY A 166 15.46 9.62 -8.58
CA GLY A 166 14.85 10.07 -7.33
C GLY A 166 13.60 9.29 -6.92
N ASN A 167 12.93 8.64 -7.89
CA ASN A 167 11.70 7.88 -7.70
C ASN A 167 11.93 6.37 -7.67
N ALA A 168 13.12 5.89 -8.02
CA ALA A 168 13.41 4.46 -8.13
C ALA A 168 13.77 3.85 -6.77
N GLY A 169 13.28 2.65 -6.50
CA GLY A 169 13.48 1.92 -5.24
C GLY A 169 12.19 1.83 -4.42
N PHE A 170 12.03 0.75 -3.67
CA PHE A 170 10.77 0.40 -3.02
C PHE A 170 10.16 1.53 -2.18
N ALA A 171 10.94 2.15 -1.28
CA ALA A 171 10.44 3.22 -0.41
C ALA A 171 9.99 4.46 -1.20
N ARG A 172 10.74 4.85 -2.23
CA ARG A 172 10.42 6.00 -3.09
C ARG A 172 9.21 5.72 -3.97
N GLN A 173 9.09 4.50 -4.49
CA GLN A 173 7.94 4.04 -5.25
C GLN A 173 6.67 4.06 -4.39
N VAL A 174 6.71 3.51 -3.17
CA VAL A 174 5.56 3.54 -2.26
C VAL A 174 5.20 4.97 -1.87
N ASN A 175 6.18 5.82 -1.57
CA ASN A 175 5.93 7.23 -1.27
C ASN A 175 5.22 7.95 -2.43
N ARG A 176 5.83 7.93 -3.62
CA ARG A 176 5.35 8.70 -4.76
C ARG A 176 4.05 8.16 -5.33
N ALA A 177 3.88 6.83 -5.38
CA ALA A 177 2.63 6.23 -5.83
C ALA A 177 1.50 6.46 -4.83
N ALA A 178 1.76 6.42 -3.52
CA ALA A 178 0.75 6.77 -2.52
C ALA A 178 0.32 8.24 -2.64
N TRP A 179 1.26 9.18 -2.73
CA TRP A 179 0.93 10.57 -3.06
C TRP A 179 0.05 10.66 -4.30
N GLN A 180 0.43 9.92 -5.34
CA GLN A 180 -0.24 9.97 -6.63
C GLN A 180 -1.70 9.50 -6.55
N LEU A 181 -1.95 8.37 -5.89
CA LEU A 181 -3.29 7.83 -5.69
C LEU A 181 -4.20 8.82 -4.95
N ARG A 182 -3.68 9.48 -3.91
CA ARG A 182 -4.47 10.49 -3.18
C ARG A 182 -4.66 11.76 -3.99
N PHE A 183 -3.63 12.21 -4.69
CA PHE A 183 -3.70 13.37 -5.59
C PHE A 183 -4.77 13.17 -6.67
N ASP A 184 -4.81 11.99 -7.27
CA ASP A 184 -5.82 11.60 -8.27
C ASP A 184 -7.24 11.70 -7.73
N GLN A 185 -7.46 11.16 -6.53
CA GLN A 185 -8.75 11.24 -5.87
C GLN A 185 -9.18 12.70 -5.61
N GLU A 186 -8.30 13.51 -5.03
CA GLU A 186 -8.59 14.92 -4.73
C GLU A 186 -8.93 15.71 -6.00
N ARG A 187 -8.20 15.43 -7.09
CA ARG A 187 -8.52 16.01 -8.40
C ARG A 187 -9.87 15.55 -8.95
N ALA A 188 -10.24 14.28 -8.75
CA ALA A 188 -11.55 13.79 -9.16
C ALA A 188 -12.70 14.52 -8.45
N TYR A 189 -12.48 15.02 -7.22
CA TYR A 189 -13.42 15.90 -6.51
C TYR A 189 -13.28 17.40 -6.84
N GLY A 190 -12.39 17.77 -7.76
CA GLY A 190 -12.14 19.16 -8.12
C GLY A 190 -11.31 19.94 -7.09
N ASN A 191 -10.66 19.26 -6.13
CA ASN A 191 -9.75 19.90 -5.19
C ASN A 191 -8.39 20.17 -5.85
N LEU A 192 -8.16 21.42 -6.23
CA LEU A 192 -6.93 21.91 -6.86
C LEU A 192 -5.91 22.49 -5.86
N SER A 193 -6.17 22.36 -4.56
CA SER A 193 -5.29 22.93 -3.52
C SER A 193 -4.46 21.85 -2.81
N TRP A 194 -4.80 20.57 -3.00
CA TRP A 194 -4.18 19.47 -2.29
C TRP A 194 -2.81 19.11 -2.87
N GLY A 195 -1.82 18.93 -1.99
CA GLY A 195 -0.56 18.27 -2.36
C GLY A 195 0.36 19.04 -3.32
N GLY A 196 0.23 20.37 -3.43
CA GLY A 196 1.17 21.22 -4.17
C GLY A 196 0.83 21.48 -5.64
N ASP A 197 -0.44 21.35 -6.00
CA ASP A 197 -0.96 21.44 -7.38
C ASP A 197 -0.56 22.71 -8.16
N GLY A 198 -0.32 23.83 -7.47
CA GLY A 198 0.08 25.10 -8.09
C GLY A 198 1.40 25.07 -8.87
N ASN A 199 2.21 24.01 -8.72
CA ASN A 199 3.52 23.86 -9.37
C ASN A 199 3.70 22.52 -10.12
N VAL A 200 2.66 21.69 -10.27
CA VAL A 200 2.78 20.38 -10.92
C VAL A 200 2.53 20.50 -12.43
N TYR A 201 3.61 20.60 -13.20
CA TYR A 201 3.57 20.42 -14.65
C TYR A 201 3.27 18.95 -14.96
N TYR A 202 2.13 18.71 -15.62
CA TYR A 202 1.64 17.36 -15.90
C TYR A 202 2.49 16.67 -16.98
N TYR A 203 3.33 15.72 -16.56
CA TYR A 203 3.68 14.58 -17.39
C TYR A 203 2.56 13.56 -17.20
N GLY A 204 1.93 13.10 -18.28
CA GLY A 204 0.85 12.11 -18.22
C GLY A 204 1.20 10.98 -17.25
N ARG A 205 0.28 10.68 -16.34
CA ARG A 205 0.40 9.53 -15.46
C ARG A 205 0.34 8.28 -16.35
N MET A 206 1.49 7.63 -16.50
CA MET A 206 1.74 6.45 -17.35
C MET A 206 1.90 6.69 -18.87
N THR A 207 1.91 7.92 -19.41
CA THR A 207 2.28 8.17 -20.84
C THR A 207 2.96 9.53 -21.08
N GLU A 208 3.75 9.63 -22.15
CA GLU A 208 4.55 10.82 -22.53
C GLU A 208 3.71 11.94 -23.18
N GLY A 209 3.90 13.22 -22.76
CA GLY A 209 3.34 14.40 -23.42
C GLY A 209 3.01 15.61 -22.51
N LEU A 210 2.88 16.81 -23.10
CA LEU A 210 2.49 18.07 -22.46
C LEU A 210 1.01 18.38 -22.76
N ARG A 211 0.17 18.56 -21.74
CA ARG A 211 -1.16 19.18 -21.89
C ARG A 211 -1.45 20.10 -20.72
N SER A 212 -1.92 21.31 -21.02
CA SER A 212 -2.40 22.26 -20.01
C SER A 212 -3.91 22.14 -19.82
N ARG A 213 -4.33 22.26 -18.56
CA ARG A 213 -5.65 22.01 -17.98
C ARG A 213 -6.03 20.53 -17.90
#